data_AF-A0A2V3IS57-F1
#
_entry.id   AF-A0A2V3IS57-F1
#
_cell.length_a   1.000
_cell.length_b   1.000
_cell.length_c   1.000
_cell.angle_alpha   90.00
_cell.angle_beta   90.00
_cell.angle_gamma   90.00
#
_symmetry.space_group_name_H-M   'P 1'
#
loop_
_entity.id
_entity.type
_entity.pdbx_description
1 polymer ?
#
loop_
_entity_poly.entity_id
_entity_poly.type
_entity_poly.pdbx_seq_one_letter_code
_entity_poly.pdbx_strand_id
1 'polypeptide(L)'
;MGSEHIHILPLTQAGDTRSEAKCLEVLDCILNSDSSRECPTLPLPANSTITFPMQPLFFDLKQIRRSVWFYRVPSTYSSLIILKDRHLVLIDFLDVPNGLSNSSSVISAINMVLNGTIPDRVDMVYSHEHYDHIGAATLVYNFIKDSFPKTLVHIWGTWETFKLIRESDSNRAPLPNIIVGRRGAVLKVSDSLRIEMKIVGGHTLADMLLYIPPNNSEPGIVMYIDTVFPGYVPPFDLAMTENIRRYIEVQKALLHLDFGMLVSGHIRIGSKVDVQENLMYTEDLLQAAQASINSLTPEGLGRAGFNKALNPRANEFGNVWFSFDVLRKVQSEFCFKIMARKWGCRLGGLDIMTRGHCFAAVNYITLET
;
A
#
# COMPACT_ATOMS: atom_id res chain seq x y z
N MET A 1 -17.32 -13.63 -37.57
CA MET A 1 -16.61 -12.38 -37.93
C MET A 1 -17.03 -11.32 -36.95
N GLY A 2 -16.09 -10.79 -36.17
CA GLY A 2 -16.36 -9.85 -35.08
C GLY A 2 -15.17 -9.80 -34.15
N SER A 3 -14.05 -9.26 -34.65
CA SER A 3 -12.83 -8.99 -33.90
C SER A 3 -13.01 -7.65 -33.20
N GLU A 4 -13.33 -7.67 -31.89
CA GLU A 4 -13.27 -6.46 -31.07
C GLU A 4 -11.81 -6.10 -30.80
N HIS A 5 -11.33 -5.10 -31.51
CA HIS A 5 -10.05 -4.46 -31.26
C HIS A 5 -10.13 -3.71 -29.93
N ILE A 6 -9.42 -4.20 -28.93
CA ILE A 6 -9.13 -3.47 -27.70
C ILE A 6 -8.23 -2.28 -28.08
N HIS A 7 -8.79 -1.07 -28.02
CA HIS A 7 -8.04 0.16 -28.23
C HIS A 7 -7.04 0.38 -27.09
N ILE A 8 -5.76 0.17 -27.39
CA ILE A 8 -4.65 0.59 -26.54
C ILE A 8 -4.51 2.11 -26.68
N LEU A 9 -4.86 2.85 -25.64
CA LEU A 9 -4.61 4.30 -25.57
C LEU A 9 -3.09 4.57 -25.57
N PRO A 10 -2.60 5.59 -26.31
CA PRO A 10 -1.18 5.87 -26.39
C PRO A 10 -0.68 6.52 -25.09
N LEU A 11 0.35 5.92 -24.50
CA LEU A 11 1.10 6.49 -23.38
C LEU A 11 1.99 7.61 -23.92
N THR A 12 1.59 8.87 -23.75
CA THR A 12 2.47 10.02 -23.98
C THR A 12 3.22 10.38 -22.71
N GLN A 13 4.41 9.82 -22.54
CA GLN A 13 5.60 10.48 -21.99
C GLN A 13 6.78 9.61 -22.44
N ALA A 14 7.77 10.23 -23.10
CA ALA A 14 8.91 9.54 -23.68
C ALA A 14 9.73 8.81 -22.60
N GLY A 15 9.35 7.57 -22.31
CA GLY A 15 10.21 6.61 -21.64
C GLY A 15 11.38 6.27 -22.56
N ASP A 16 12.53 5.96 -21.96
CA ASP A 16 13.66 5.40 -22.69
C ASP A 16 13.16 4.17 -23.48
N THR A 17 13.08 4.30 -24.80
CA THR A 17 12.55 3.29 -25.72
C THR A 17 13.25 1.94 -25.55
N ARG A 18 14.48 1.94 -25.01
CA ARG A 18 15.25 0.75 -24.70
C ARG A 18 14.71 -0.01 -23.47
N SER A 19 14.24 0.72 -22.46
CA SER A 19 13.63 0.13 -21.25
C SER A 19 12.29 -0.52 -21.58
N GLU A 20 11.48 0.14 -22.40
CA GLU A 20 10.20 -0.41 -22.88
C GLU A 20 10.40 -1.68 -23.73
N ALA A 21 11.34 -1.65 -24.68
CA ALA A 21 11.66 -2.83 -25.49
C ALA A 21 12.12 -4.02 -24.63
N LYS A 22 12.99 -3.77 -23.63
CA LYS A 22 13.43 -4.80 -22.68
C LYS A 22 12.27 -5.35 -21.84
N CYS A 23 11.34 -4.51 -21.43
CA CYS A 23 10.17 -4.96 -20.70
C CYS A 23 9.30 -5.90 -21.54
N LEU A 24 9.05 -5.53 -22.81
CA LEU A 24 8.23 -6.34 -23.73
C LEU A 24 8.87 -7.70 -24.01
N GLU A 25 10.20 -7.78 -24.13
CA GLU A 25 10.92 -9.05 -24.29
C GLU A 25 10.72 -9.98 -23.08
N VAL A 26 10.86 -9.43 -21.86
CA VAL A 26 10.63 -10.20 -20.63
C VAL A 26 9.16 -10.61 -20.49
N LEU A 27 8.24 -9.70 -20.82
CA LEU A 27 6.80 -9.97 -20.79
C LEU A 27 6.42 -11.10 -21.77
N ASP A 28 7.00 -11.11 -22.97
CA ASP A 28 6.78 -12.19 -23.93
C ASP A 28 7.26 -13.55 -23.39
N CYS A 29 8.44 -13.58 -22.74
CA CYS A 29 8.90 -14.77 -22.02
C CYS A 29 7.86 -15.23 -21.00
N ILE A 30 7.37 -14.34 -20.14
CA ILE A 30 6.43 -14.66 -19.06
C ILE A 30 5.09 -15.18 -19.61
N LEU A 31 4.60 -14.60 -20.71
CA LEU A 31 3.32 -14.99 -21.30
C LEU A 31 3.40 -16.35 -22.00
N ASN A 32 4.54 -16.64 -22.61
CA ASN A 32 4.79 -17.85 -23.41
C ASN A 32 5.54 -18.95 -22.64
N SER A 33 6.01 -18.70 -21.42
CA SER A 33 6.65 -19.70 -20.58
C SER A 33 5.62 -20.72 -20.10
N ASP A 34 5.96 -21.99 -20.24
CA ASP A 34 5.39 -23.07 -19.43
C ASP A 34 6.09 -23.09 -18.06
N SER A 35 5.53 -23.82 -17.11
CA SER A 35 6.02 -23.87 -15.71
C SER A 35 7.47 -24.33 -15.52
N SER A 36 8.18 -24.73 -16.57
CA SER A 36 9.57 -25.19 -16.57
C SER A 36 10.58 -24.15 -17.06
N ARG A 37 10.13 -23.02 -17.64
CA ARG A 37 11.03 -21.99 -18.17
C ARG A 37 11.12 -20.80 -17.21
N GLU A 38 12.30 -20.57 -16.65
CA GLU A 38 12.57 -19.37 -15.86
C GLU A 38 12.66 -18.13 -16.77
N CYS A 39 11.90 -17.10 -16.43
CA CYS A 39 11.96 -15.79 -17.07
C CYS A 39 12.59 -14.77 -16.11
N PRO A 40 13.31 -13.76 -16.62
CA PRO A 40 13.78 -12.64 -15.80
C PRO A 40 12.61 -11.89 -15.16
N THR A 41 12.90 -11.11 -14.11
CA THR A 41 11.91 -10.20 -13.54
C THR A 41 11.64 -9.01 -14.46
N LEU A 42 10.42 -8.50 -14.44
CA LEU A 42 10.04 -7.33 -15.22
C LEU A 42 10.86 -6.10 -14.73
N PRO A 43 11.46 -5.32 -15.65
CA PRO A 43 12.14 -4.10 -15.27
C PRO A 43 11.14 -3.09 -14.70
N LEU A 44 11.57 -2.25 -13.75
CA LEU A 44 10.71 -1.22 -13.20
C LEU A 44 10.35 -0.19 -14.28
N PRO A 45 9.05 0.12 -14.46
CA PRO A 45 8.63 1.22 -15.33
C PRO A 45 9.17 2.56 -14.82
N ALA A 46 9.40 3.52 -15.72
CA ALA A 46 10.02 4.81 -15.37
C ALA A 46 9.25 5.56 -14.26
N ASN A 47 7.92 5.60 -14.35
CA ASN A 47 6.99 6.19 -13.37
C ASN A 47 6.91 5.42 -12.02
N SER A 48 7.53 4.24 -11.95
CA SER A 48 7.62 3.38 -10.77
C SER A 48 8.99 3.46 -10.11
N THR A 49 9.95 4.18 -10.71
CA THR A 49 11.30 4.27 -10.16
C THR A 49 11.28 5.00 -8.81
N ILE A 50 11.82 4.37 -7.78
CA ILE A 50 12.07 4.99 -6.49
C ILE A 50 13.55 5.21 -6.29
N THR A 51 13.90 6.36 -5.71
CA THR A 51 15.23 6.57 -5.13
C THR A 51 15.23 6.00 -3.72
N PHE A 52 16.28 5.30 -3.34
CA PHE A 52 16.47 4.88 -1.96
C PHE A 52 17.31 5.94 -1.24
N PRO A 53 16.87 6.47 -0.09
CA PRO A 53 17.71 7.35 0.70
C PRO A 53 18.99 6.60 1.10
N MET A 54 20.13 7.16 0.71
CA MET A 54 21.45 6.61 1.02
C MET A 54 22.09 7.37 2.19
N GLN A 55 23.28 6.93 2.60
CA GLN A 55 24.06 7.57 3.66
C GLN A 55 24.23 9.09 3.45
N PRO A 56 24.37 9.88 4.54
CA PRO A 56 24.59 9.44 5.92
C PRO A 56 23.33 9.27 6.79
N LEU A 57 22.16 9.73 6.35
CA LEU A 57 20.98 9.82 7.22
C LEU A 57 19.98 8.66 7.10
N PHE A 58 20.03 7.86 6.02
CA PHE A 58 19.10 6.74 5.78
C PHE A 58 17.61 7.15 5.90
N PHE A 59 17.24 8.37 5.47
CA PHE A 59 15.86 8.80 5.24
C PHE A 59 15.81 9.95 4.23
N ASP A 60 14.64 10.13 3.61
CA ASP A 60 14.30 11.34 2.85
C ASP A 60 13.36 12.21 3.69
N LEU A 61 13.65 13.51 3.74
CA LEU A 61 12.77 14.51 4.35
C LEU A 61 12.55 15.64 3.35
N LYS A 62 11.32 15.79 2.89
CA LYS A 62 10.94 16.78 1.88
C LYS A 62 9.79 17.62 2.37
N GLN A 63 9.95 18.95 2.38
CA GLN A 63 8.81 19.83 2.58
C GLN A 63 7.91 19.77 1.34
N ILE A 64 6.69 19.26 1.48
CA ILE A 64 5.74 19.07 0.38
C ILE A 64 4.65 20.13 0.34
N ARG A 65 4.46 20.82 1.47
CA ARG A 65 3.58 21.98 1.65
C ARG A 65 4.13 22.80 2.81
N ARG A 66 3.81 24.09 2.91
CA ARG A 66 4.23 24.90 4.06
C ARG A 66 3.82 24.20 5.35
N SER A 67 4.77 24.09 6.27
CA SER A 67 4.60 23.40 7.56
C SER A 67 4.32 21.89 7.50
N VAL A 68 4.40 21.24 6.33
CA VAL A 68 4.17 19.79 6.18
C VAL A 68 5.34 19.15 5.44
N TRP A 69 5.97 18.17 6.07
CA TRP A 69 7.09 17.40 5.56
C TRP A 69 6.71 15.94 5.34
N PHE A 70 7.05 15.43 4.16
CA PHE A 70 7.08 14.01 3.86
C PHE A 70 8.38 13.41 4.38
N TYR A 71 8.26 12.36 5.19
CA TYR A 71 9.36 11.58 5.76
C TYR A 71 9.30 10.17 5.19
N ARG A 72 10.42 9.62 4.71
CA ARG A 72 10.49 8.25 4.16
C ARG A 72 11.80 7.57 4.52
N VAL A 73 11.74 6.27 4.78
CA VAL A 73 12.90 5.41 5.06
C VAL A 73 13.20 4.45 3.90
N PRO A 74 14.41 3.84 3.81
CA PRO A 74 14.81 3.01 2.67
C PRO A 74 13.91 1.81 2.39
N SER A 75 13.22 1.28 3.38
CA SER A 75 12.24 0.19 3.25
C SER A 75 10.92 0.63 2.62
N THR A 76 10.88 1.80 1.98
CA THR A 76 9.74 2.41 1.29
C THR A 76 8.62 2.96 2.16
N TYR A 77 8.67 2.74 3.48
CA TYR A 77 7.71 3.31 4.43
C TYR A 77 7.82 4.84 4.50
N SER A 78 6.69 5.51 4.59
CA SER A 78 6.60 6.96 4.60
C SER A 78 5.52 7.50 5.52
N SER A 79 5.70 8.73 5.96
CA SER A 79 4.76 9.42 6.82
C SER A 79 4.85 10.95 6.69
N LEU A 80 4.10 11.67 7.53
CA LEU A 80 4.05 13.11 7.62
C LEU A 80 4.53 13.63 8.98
N ILE A 81 5.38 14.66 8.93
CA ILE A 81 5.77 15.49 10.08
C ILE A 81 5.25 16.90 9.80
N ILE A 82 4.57 17.50 10.77
CA ILE A 82 3.95 18.82 10.63
C ILE A 82 4.41 19.71 11.78
N LEU A 83 4.86 20.92 11.48
CA LEU A 83 5.25 21.89 12.49
C LEU A 83 4.72 23.27 12.12
N LYS A 84 3.86 23.81 12.98
CA LYS A 84 3.31 25.14 12.84
C LYS A 84 3.08 25.74 14.22
N ASP A 85 3.53 26.98 14.44
CA ASP A 85 3.29 27.75 15.67
C ASP A 85 3.65 26.98 16.96
N ARG A 86 4.78 26.24 16.93
CA ARG A 86 5.29 25.35 18.00
C ARG A 86 4.45 24.09 18.29
N HIS A 87 3.38 23.87 17.55
CA HIS A 87 2.61 22.64 17.55
C HIS A 87 3.22 21.64 16.55
N LEU A 88 3.79 20.55 17.07
CA LEU A 88 4.34 19.44 16.29
C LEU A 88 3.27 18.34 16.16
N VAL A 89 2.96 17.91 14.94
CA VAL A 89 2.13 16.72 14.70
C VAL A 89 2.98 15.67 14.00
N LEU A 90 2.98 14.47 14.56
CA LEU A 90 3.68 13.30 14.06
C LEU A 90 2.62 12.27 13.71
N ILE A 91 2.46 11.98 12.44
CA ILE A 91 1.59 10.89 11.99
C ILE A 91 2.50 9.70 11.79
N ASP A 92 2.11 8.50 12.23
CA ASP A 92 2.82 7.22 12.15
C ASP A 92 4.31 7.19 12.54
N PHE A 93 4.74 6.05 13.07
CA PHE A 93 6.02 5.83 13.73
C PHE A 93 6.66 4.57 13.16
N LEU A 94 7.29 4.77 12.01
CA LEU A 94 7.80 3.71 11.14
C LEU A 94 8.77 2.79 11.87
N ASP A 95 8.45 1.50 11.89
CA ASP A 95 9.27 0.45 12.48
C ASP A 95 9.61 -0.59 11.43
N VAL A 96 10.86 -0.57 10.97
CA VAL A 96 11.29 -1.39 9.85
C VAL A 96 11.92 -2.67 10.38
N PRO A 97 11.36 -3.85 10.03
CA PRO A 97 11.98 -5.12 10.37
C PRO A 97 13.43 -5.21 9.87
N ASN A 98 14.28 -5.93 10.60
CA ASN A 98 15.67 -6.26 10.22
C ASN A 98 16.67 -5.09 10.25
N GLY A 99 16.38 -3.98 10.94
CA GLY A 99 17.36 -2.91 11.16
C GLY A 99 17.67 -2.04 9.94
N LEU A 100 16.83 -2.12 8.89
CA LEU A 100 16.94 -1.28 7.68
C LEU A 100 16.51 0.18 7.92
N SER A 101 15.95 0.49 9.08
CA SER A 101 15.91 1.84 9.64
C SER A 101 16.75 1.89 10.91
N ASN A 102 17.62 2.88 11.03
CA ASN A 102 18.18 3.22 12.33
C ASN A 102 17.06 3.91 13.12
N SER A 103 16.80 3.46 14.35
CA SER A 103 15.81 4.08 15.23
C SER A 103 16.08 5.59 15.47
N SER A 104 17.29 6.06 15.17
CA SER A 104 17.63 7.48 15.13
C SER A 104 17.04 8.27 13.95
N SER A 105 16.67 7.65 12.83
CA SER A 105 16.26 8.37 11.61
C SER A 105 15.02 9.26 11.84
N VAL A 106 14.02 8.74 12.56
CA VAL A 106 12.81 9.52 12.88
C VAL A 106 13.12 10.66 13.86
N ILE A 107 13.97 10.42 14.86
CA ILE A 107 14.41 11.45 15.82
C ILE A 107 15.23 12.53 15.09
N SER A 108 16.11 12.15 14.17
CA SER A 108 16.87 13.08 13.33
C SER A 108 15.94 13.92 12.45
N ALA A 109 14.95 13.30 11.81
CA ALA A 109 13.96 14.03 11.02
C ALA A 109 13.15 15.02 11.88
N ILE A 110 12.71 14.60 13.07
CA ILE A 110 12.01 15.48 14.03
C ILE A 110 12.89 16.67 14.41
N ASN A 111 14.16 16.43 14.76
CA ASN A 111 15.10 17.50 15.11
C ASN A 111 15.34 18.48 13.95
N MET A 112 15.44 17.98 12.71
CA MET A 112 15.57 18.82 11.53
C MET A 112 14.34 19.69 11.28
N VAL A 113 13.13 19.14 11.49
CA VAL A 113 11.88 19.91 11.36
C VAL A 113 11.75 20.95 12.48
N LEU A 114 12.07 20.57 13.73
CA LEU A 114 12.06 21.49 14.87
C LEU A 114 13.05 22.64 14.69
N ASN A 115 14.24 22.36 14.14
CA ASN A 115 15.29 23.36 13.90
C ASN A 115 15.55 24.26 15.12
N GLY A 116 15.68 23.66 16.31
CA GLY A 116 15.87 24.35 17.59
C GLY A 116 14.57 24.90 18.23
N THR A 117 13.43 24.78 17.57
CA THR A 117 12.12 25.12 18.15
C THR A 117 11.77 24.13 19.26
N ILE A 118 11.38 24.64 20.43
CA ILE A 118 10.83 23.82 21.50
C ILE A 118 9.30 23.74 21.32
N PRO A 119 8.73 22.57 21.02
CA PRO A 119 7.28 22.45 20.87
C PRO A 119 6.58 22.67 22.21
N ASP A 120 5.46 23.38 22.22
CA ASP A 120 4.60 23.48 23.41
C ASP A 120 3.59 22.31 23.47
N ARG A 121 3.22 21.79 22.30
CA ARG A 121 2.32 20.66 22.10
C ARG A 121 2.81 19.71 21.02
N VAL A 122 2.67 18.42 21.27
CA VAL A 122 2.93 17.33 20.32
C VAL A 122 1.71 16.45 20.21
N ASP A 123 1.20 16.26 19.00
CA ASP A 123 0.14 15.30 18.70
C ASP A 123 0.75 14.15 17.89
N MET A 124 0.77 12.97 18.50
CA MET A 124 1.12 11.71 17.87
C MET A 124 -0.16 11.09 17.33
N VAL A 125 -0.20 10.69 16.06
CA VAL A 125 -1.41 10.17 15.41
C VAL A 125 -1.10 8.82 14.77
N TYR A 126 -1.83 7.79 15.16
CA TYR A 126 -1.78 6.47 14.54
C TYR A 126 -2.83 6.38 13.44
N SER A 127 -2.43 6.04 12.22
CA SER A 127 -3.35 5.83 11.10
C SER A 127 -4.17 4.54 11.24
N HIS A 128 -3.53 3.47 11.69
CA HIS A 128 -4.12 2.16 12.00
C HIS A 128 -3.17 1.33 12.89
N GLU A 129 -3.57 0.12 13.26
CA GLU A 129 -2.99 -0.66 14.34
C GLU A 129 -1.76 -1.53 13.99
N HIS A 130 -1.24 -1.48 12.76
CA HIS A 130 -0.08 -2.30 12.39
C HIS A 130 1.25 -1.73 12.89
N TYR A 131 2.13 -2.62 13.37
CA TYR A 131 3.38 -2.25 14.03
C TYR A 131 4.44 -1.64 13.11
N ASP A 132 4.37 -1.86 11.82
CA ASP A 132 5.22 -1.14 10.86
C ASP A 132 4.88 0.36 10.79
N HIS A 133 3.67 0.75 11.23
CA HIS A 133 3.23 2.15 11.31
C HIS A 133 3.16 2.70 12.74
N ILE A 134 3.13 1.87 13.80
CA ILE A 134 3.11 2.36 15.19
C ILE A 134 4.30 1.90 16.05
N GLY A 135 5.14 1.01 15.54
CA GLY A 135 6.10 0.25 16.34
C GLY A 135 7.28 1.06 16.91
N ALA A 136 7.58 2.21 16.32
CA ALA A 136 8.59 3.12 16.84
C ALA A 136 8.00 4.20 17.77
N ALA A 137 6.71 4.16 18.08
CA ALA A 137 6.03 5.24 18.80
C ALA A 137 6.55 5.41 20.24
N THR A 138 6.87 4.33 20.96
CA THR A 138 7.45 4.43 22.32
C THR A 138 8.80 5.13 22.30
N LEU A 139 9.65 4.85 21.30
CA LEU A 139 10.94 5.50 21.15
C LEU A 139 10.79 7.01 20.94
N VAL A 140 9.87 7.42 20.06
CA VAL A 140 9.59 8.83 19.80
C VAL A 140 8.96 9.51 21.03
N TYR A 141 8.02 8.84 21.70
CA TYR A 141 7.39 9.34 22.91
C TYR A 141 8.42 9.63 24.01
N ASN A 142 9.32 8.68 24.28
CA ASN A 142 10.37 8.84 25.26
C ASN A 142 11.32 9.99 24.88
N PHE A 143 11.75 10.06 23.61
CA PHE A 143 12.56 11.18 23.13
C PHE A 143 11.90 12.54 23.39
N ILE A 144 10.60 12.68 23.10
CA ILE A 144 9.85 13.92 23.36
C ILE A 144 9.77 14.22 24.85
N LYS A 145 9.49 13.23 25.70
CA LYS A 145 9.41 13.42 27.16
C LYS A 145 10.75 13.80 27.78
N ASP A 146 11.83 13.19 27.34
CA ASP A 146 13.18 13.44 27.85
C ASP A 146 13.71 14.80 27.37
N SER A 147 13.50 15.12 26.09
CA SER A 147 14.02 16.37 25.48
C SER A 147 13.16 17.58 25.82
N PHE A 148 11.85 17.40 25.98
CA PHE A 148 10.87 18.47 26.15
C PHE A 148 9.87 18.17 27.28
N PRO A 149 10.32 18.12 28.55
CA PRO A 149 9.49 17.64 29.67
C PRO A 149 8.24 18.49 29.96
N LYS A 150 8.19 19.74 29.48
CA LYS A 150 7.04 20.65 29.64
C LYS A 150 6.02 20.57 28.50
N THR A 151 6.32 19.82 27.43
CA THR A 151 5.48 19.71 26.25
C THR A 151 4.27 18.83 26.52
N LEU A 152 3.08 19.34 26.18
CA LEU A 152 1.85 18.56 26.21
C LEU A 152 1.89 17.50 25.10
N VAL A 153 1.61 16.25 25.42
CA VAL A 153 1.60 15.15 24.45
C VAL A 153 0.22 14.53 24.38
N HIS A 154 -0.38 14.55 23.19
CA HIS A 154 -1.60 13.82 22.86
C HIS A 154 -1.29 12.68 21.90
N ILE A 155 -1.95 11.55 22.11
CA ILE A 155 -1.81 10.37 21.26
C ILE A 155 -3.20 10.02 20.75
N TRP A 156 -3.38 10.18 19.45
CA TRP A 156 -4.63 9.92 18.73
C TRP A 156 -4.57 8.54 18.10
N GLY A 157 -5.69 7.83 18.15
CA GLY A 157 -5.85 6.56 17.47
C GLY A 157 -7.32 6.13 17.46
N THR A 158 -7.60 5.02 16.79
CA THR A 158 -8.92 4.40 16.82
C THR A 158 -9.08 3.53 18.06
N TRP A 159 -10.29 3.04 18.28
CA TRP A 159 -10.55 2.11 19.38
C TRP A 159 -9.84 0.77 19.18
N GLU A 160 -9.72 0.33 17.92
CA GLU A 160 -9.04 -0.87 17.48
C GLU A 160 -7.54 -0.78 17.78
N THR A 161 -6.90 0.36 17.47
CA THR A 161 -5.50 0.61 17.86
C THR A 161 -5.32 0.61 19.38
N PHE A 162 -6.22 1.26 20.13
CA PHE A 162 -6.17 1.23 21.60
C PHE A 162 -6.26 -0.20 22.14
N LYS A 163 -7.18 -1.00 21.61
CA LYS A 163 -7.39 -2.39 22.03
C LYS A 163 -6.14 -3.24 21.74
N LEU A 164 -5.61 -3.18 20.51
CA LEU A 164 -4.43 -3.94 20.11
C LEU A 164 -3.23 -3.61 21.01
N ILE A 165 -2.97 -2.33 21.27
CA ILE A 165 -1.85 -1.91 22.12
C ILE A 165 -2.06 -2.39 23.56
N ARG A 166 -3.27 -2.29 24.11
CA ARG A 166 -3.58 -2.69 25.48
C ARG A 166 -3.41 -4.20 25.71
N GLU A 167 -3.68 -5.00 24.68
CA GLU A 167 -3.60 -6.46 24.73
C GLU A 167 -2.19 -6.99 24.37
N SER A 168 -1.27 -6.11 23.97
CA SER A 168 0.09 -6.45 23.54
C SER A 168 1.13 -6.25 24.63
N ASP A 169 2.02 -7.23 24.81
CA ASP A 169 3.17 -7.14 25.73
C ASP A 169 4.40 -6.48 25.08
N SER A 170 4.29 -5.99 23.84
CA SER A 170 5.45 -5.50 23.06
C SER A 170 6.07 -4.20 23.61
N ASN A 171 5.29 -3.37 24.30
CA ASN A 171 5.66 -2.00 24.72
C ASN A 171 6.16 -1.08 23.58
N ARG A 172 5.88 -1.43 22.31
CA ARG A 172 6.36 -0.70 21.12
C ARG A 172 5.60 0.60 20.85
N ALA A 173 4.36 0.69 21.33
CA ALA A 173 3.52 1.88 21.19
C ALA A 173 2.84 2.25 22.51
N PRO A 174 2.85 3.54 22.92
CA PRO A 174 2.03 4.02 24.02
C PRO A 174 0.55 4.07 23.63
N LEU A 175 -0.34 3.87 24.61
CA LEU A 175 -1.79 3.89 24.39
C LEU A 175 -2.28 5.26 23.89
N PRO A 176 -3.20 5.29 22.90
CA PRO A 176 -3.95 6.48 22.57
C PRO A 176 -4.70 7.02 23.78
N ASN A 177 -4.57 8.32 24.05
CA ASN A 177 -5.36 9.01 25.08
C ASN A 177 -6.50 9.85 24.48
N ILE A 178 -6.56 9.96 23.15
CA ILE A 178 -7.67 10.55 22.42
C ILE A 178 -8.15 9.55 21.37
N ILE A 179 -9.39 9.10 21.50
CA ILE A 179 -10.00 8.13 20.57
C ILE A 179 -10.79 8.86 19.49
N VAL A 180 -10.44 8.63 18.24
CA VAL A 180 -11.23 9.09 17.09
C VAL A 180 -12.40 8.14 16.92
N GLY A 181 -13.62 8.66 17.12
CA GLY A 181 -14.85 7.88 16.97
C GLY A 181 -15.39 7.87 15.53
N ARG A 182 -16.50 7.15 15.32
CA ARG A 182 -17.15 7.00 13.99
C ARG A 182 -17.54 8.32 13.31
N ARG A 183 -17.75 9.41 14.06
CA ARG A 183 -18.05 10.73 13.51
C ARG A 183 -16.81 11.44 12.93
N GLY A 184 -15.63 10.86 13.09
CA GLY A 184 -14.36 11.50 12.80
C GLY A 184 -13.97 12.55 13.83
N ALA A 185 -12.86 13.21 13.58
CA ALA A 185 -12.32 14.28 14.39
C ALA A 185 -11.58 15.30 13.51
N VAL A 186 -11.33 16.49 14.06
CA VAL A 186 -10.51 17.52 13.40
C VAL A 186 -9.41 17.94 14.36
N LEU A 187 -8.17 17.66 13.99
CA LEU A 187 -6.99 18.17 14.69
C LEU A 187 -6.65 19.55 14.10
N LYS A 188 -6.93 20.62 14.85
CA LYS A 188 -6.54 21.98 14.50
C LYS A 188 -5.08 22.21 14.89
N VAL A 189 -4.22 22.42 13.90
CA VAL A 189 -2.80 22.70 14.13
C VAL A 189 -2.59 24.19 14.34
N SER A 190 -3.22 25.01 13.49
CA SER A 190 -3.33 26.47 13.59
C SER A 190 -4.64 26.94 12.95
N ASP A 191 -4.87 28.26 12.89
CA ASP A 191 -6.05 28.83 12.22
C ASP A 191 -6.15 28.50 10.72
N SER A 192 -5.02 28.15 10.08
CA SER A 192 -4.92 27.91 8.64
C SER A 192 -4.52 26.47 8.27
N LEU A 193 -4.26 25.62 9.28
CA LEU A 193 -3.82 24.25 9.08
C LEU A 193 -4.59 23.31 10.00
N ARG A 194 -5.32 22.37 9.41
CA ARG A 194 -6.07 21.34 10.11
C ARG A 194 -5.94 20.00 9.42
N ILE A 195 -6.13 18.93 10.19
CA ILE A 195 -6.18 17.56 9.70
C ILE A 195 -7.58 17.03 10.03
N GLU A 196 -8.33 16.68 8.99
CA GLU A 196 -9.63 16.01 9.10
C GLU A 196 -9.39 14.50 9.15
N MET A 197 -9.85 13.86 10.22
CA MET A 197 -9.67 12.44 10.49
C MET A 197 -11.00 11.72 10.38
N LYS A 198 -11.07 10.66 9.58
CA LYS A 198 -12.28 9.84 9.39
C LYS A 198 -11.91 8.37 9.36
N ILE A 199 -12.65 7.54 10.08
CA ILE A 199 -12.52 6.08 9.96
C ILE A 199 -13.27 5.66 8.70
N VAL A 200 -12.54 5.11 7.74
CA VAL A 200 -13.08 4.66 6.45
C VAL A 200 -12.90 3.15 6.30
N GLY A 201 -11.77 2.60 6.75
CA GLY A 201 -11.42 1.20 6.56
C GLY A 201 -11.12 0.83 5.11
N GLY A 202 -10.57 -0.35 4.88
CA GLY A 202 -10.12 -0.81 3.58
C GLY A 202 -9.05 -1.87 3.75
N HIS A 203 -7.86 -1.44 4.15
CA HIS A 203 -6.79 -2.30 4.63
C HIS A 203 -7.21 -3.00 5.93
N THR A 204 -7.51 -2.23 6.98
CA THR A 204 -8.19 -2.75 8.18
C THR A 204 -9.62 -2.20 8.26
N LEU A 205 -10.43 -2.72 9.18
CA LEU A 205 -11.78 -2.17 9.42
C LEU A 205 -11.75 -0.75 10.01
N ALA A 206 -10.60 -0.35 10.57
CA ALA A 206 -10.44 0.88 11.34
C ALA A 206 -9.48 1.90 10.70
N ASP A 207 -9.05 1.72 9.45
CA ASP A 207 -8.16 2.67 8.80
C ASP A 207 -8.70 4.09 8.86
N MET A 208 -7.85 4.98 9.35
CA MET A 208 -8.14 6.39 9.45
C MET A 208 -7.61 7.14 8.23
N LEU A 209 -8.51 7.73 7.46
CA LEU A 209 -8.22 8.78 6.50
C LEU A 209 -7.78 10.04 7.22
N LEU A 210 -6.59 10.54 6.88
CA LEU A 210 -6.11 11.85 7.30
C LEU A 210 -6.09 12.78 6.09
N TYR A 211 -6.92 13.82 6.11
CA TYR A 211 -7.03 14.79 5.04
C TYR A 211 -6.63 16.18 5.51
N ILE A 212 -5.65 16.78 4.84
CA ILE A 212 -5.28 18.19 4.99
C ILE A 212 -5.89 18.94 3.81
N PRO A 213 -6.99 19.69 4.00
CA PRO A 213 -7.67 20.39 2.92
C PRO A 213 -6.74 21.37 2.20
N PRO A 214 -6.98 21.66 0.91
CA PRO A 214 -6.29 22.75 0.23
C PRO A 214 -6.51 24.05 0.99
N ASN A 215 -5.51 24.92 0.96
CA ASN A 215 -5.67 26.32 1.35
C ASN A 215 -5.22 27.16 0.15
N ASN A 216 -5.80 28.34 -0.05
CA ASN A 216 -5.39 29.36 -1.03
C ASN A 216 -4.62 28.83 -2.26
N SER A 217 -3.28 28.71 -2.14
CA SER A 217 -2.37 28.33 -3.23
C SER A 217 -1.67 26.98 -3.03
N GLU A 218 -2.02 26.22 -1.99
CA GLU A 218 -1.40 24.93 -1.67
C GLU A 218 -2.40 23.78 -1.89
N PRO A 219 -1.98 22.69 -2.57
CA PRO A 219 -2.85 21.57 -2.83
C PRO A 219 -3.24 20.86 -1.53
N GLY A 220 -4.40 20.22 -1.54
CA GLY A 220 -4.78 19.28 -0.49
C GLY A 220 -3.82 18.09 -0.45
N ILE A 221 -3.65 17.53 0.75
CA ILE A 221 -2.87 16.32 0.99
C ILE A 221 -3.80 15.28 1.59
N VAL A 222 -3.84 14.10 0.99
CA VAL A 222 -4.43 12.92 1.60
C VAL A 222 -3.31 12.02 2.10
N MET A 223 -3.38 11.61 3.35
CA MET A 223 -2.62 10.47 3.85
C MET A 223 -3.60 9.33 4.12
N TYR A 224 -3.45 8.24 3.36
CA TYR A 224 -4.29 7.06 3.48
C TYR A 224 -3.50 5.81 3.13
N ILE A 225 -3.34 4.96 4.13
CA ILE A 225 -2.27 3.97 4.18
C ILE A 225 -2.73 2.65 3.58
N ASP A 226 -1.80 1.93 2.95
CA ASP A 226 -1.92 0.51 2.53
C ASP A 226 -3.06 0.15 1.57
N THR A 227 -3.62 1.13 0.85
CA THR A 227 -4.73 0.90 -0.10
C THR A 227 -4.47 1.40 -1.52
N VAL A 228 -3.42 2.20 -1.71
CA VAL A 228 -2.97 2.68 -3.02
C VAL A 228 -1.45 2.66 -3.04
N PHE A 229 -0.86 2.09 -4.08
CA PHE A 229 0.59 1.97 -4.20
C PHE A 229 1.05 2.70 -5.46
N PRO A 230 1.50 3.96 -5.35
CA PRO A 230 1.81 4.79 -6.52
C PRO A 230 2.89 4.18 -7.44
N GLY A 231 2.50 3.84 -8.66
CA GLY A 231 3.36 3.18 -9.66
C GLY A 231 3.60 1.68 -9.44
N TYR A 232 3.01 1.06 -8.43
CA TYR A 232 3.20 -0.36 -8.16
C TYR A 232 1.87 -1.10 -8.12
N VAL A 233 1.91 -2.40 -8.37
CA VAL A 233 0.82 -3.25 -7.89
C VAL A 233 0.90 -3.32 -6.36
N PRO A 234 -0.22 -3.53 -5.65
CA PRO A 234 -0.19 -3.71 -4.20
C PRO A 234 0.81 -4.82 -3.78
N PRO A 235 1.51 -4.69 -2.65
CA PRO A 235 2.30 -5.77 -2.08
C PRO A 235 1.40 -6.79 -1.39
N PHE A 236 1.89 -8.02 -1.22
CA PHE A 236 1.13 -9.12 -0.59
C PHE A 236 -0.20 -9.35 -1.35
N ASP A 237 -1.24 -9.98 -0.81
CA ASP A 237 -2.31 -10.47 -1.71
C ASP A 237 -3.44 -9.48 -2.07
N LEU A 238 -3.52 -8.35 -1.40
CA LEU A 238 -3.79 -7.02 -1.97
C LEU A 238 -3.69 -6.09 -0.77
N ALA A 239 -2.44 -5.95 -0.34
CA ALA A 239 -1.97 -5.42 0.94
C ALA A 239 -2.85 -5.79 2.14
N MET A 240 -3.26 -7.07 2.22
CA MET A 240 -3.98 -7.77 3.30
C MET A 240 -5.29 -7.16 3.81
N THR A 241 -6.07 -6.56 2.90
CA THR A 241 -7.48 -6.22 3.13
C THR A 241 -8.33 -7.42 3.57
N GLU A 242 -9.15 -7.23 4.60
CA GLU A 242 -10.19 -8.19 5.00
C GLU A 242 -11.42 -8.15 4.06
N ASN A 243 -11.52 -7.14 3.19
CA ASN A 243 -12.71 -6.89 2.38
C ASN A 243 -12.35 -6.17 1.07
N ILE A 244 -12.22 -6.95 -0.01
CA ILE A 244 -11.88 -6.44 -1.35
C ILE A 244 -12.91 -5.42 -1.85
N ARG A 245 -14.20 -5.58 -1.54
CA ARG A 245 -15.22 -4.57 -1.90
C ARG A 245 -14.92 -3.25 -1.23
N ARG A 246 -14.63 -3.27 0.07
CA ARG A 246 -14.31 -2.05 0.82
C ARG A 246 -13.02 -1.40 0.33
N TYR A 247 -12.02 -2.20 0.00
CA TYR A 247 -10.76 -1.76 -0.61
C TYR A 247 -10.99 -0.98 -1.92
N ILE A 248 -11.93 -1.42 -2.77
CA ILE A 248 -12.32 -0.70 -4.00
C ILE A 248 -13.11 0.57 -3.67
N GLU A 249 -14.11 0.46 -2.78
CA GLU A 249 -14.95 1.60 -2.41
C GLU A 249 -14.15 2.76 -1.83
N VAL A 250 -13.12 2.48 -1.03
CA VAL A 250 -12.32 3.55 -0.45
C VAL A 250 -11.49 4.27 -1.51
N GLN A 251 -10.92 3.56 -2.48
CA GLN A 251 -10.22 4.22 -3.59
C GLN A 251 -11.16 5.12 -4.39
N LYS A 252 -12.41 4.70 -4.62
CA LYS A 252 -13.46 5.56 -5.22
C LYS A 252 -13.74 6.78 -4.36
N ALA A 253 -13.86 6.60 -3.04
CA ALA A 253 -14.08 7.69 -2.09
C ALA A 253 -12.94 8.72 -2.10
N LEU A 254 -11.68 8.26 -2.20
CA LEU A 254 -10.51 9.14 -2.30
C LEU A 254 -10.62 10.08 -3.51
N LEU A 255 -11.05 9.58 -4.68
CA LEU A 255 -11.13 10.38 -5.90
C LEU A 255 -12.08 11.59 -5.80
N HIS A 256 -13.04 11.54 -4.86
CA HIS A 256 -13.95 12.64 -4.57
C HIS A 256 -13.34 13.75 -3.70
N LEU A 257 -12.18 13.54 -3.07
CA LEU A 257 -11.49 14.56 -2.27
C LEU A 257 -10.73 15.53 -3.16
N ASP A 258 -10.62 16.79 -2.75
CA ASP A 258 -9.78 17.78 -3.44
C ASP A 258 -8.34 17.72 -2.90
N PHE A 259 -7.46 17.01 -3.60
CA PHE A 259 -6.06 16.86 -3.23
C PHE A 259 -5.17 16.77 -4.46
N GLY A 260 -3.93 17.24 -4.31
CA GLY A 260 -2.88 17.11 -5.32
C GLY A 260 -1.80 16.09 -4.95
N MET A 261 -1.74 15.68 -3.67
CA MET A 261 -0.72 14.76 -3.17
C MET A 261 -1.35 13.67 -2.31
N LEU A 262 -0.93 12.43 -2.56
CA LEU A 262 -1.25 11.26 -1.76
C LEU A 262 0.02 10.78 -1.04
N VAL A 263 -0.10 10.55 0.27
CA VAL A 263 0.88 9.82 1.08
C VAL A 263 0.26 8.49 1.46
N SER A 264 0.68 7.42 0.81
CA SER A 264 0.08 6.10 0.97
C SER A 264 0.74 5.22 2.03
N GLY A 265 1.69 5.77 2.79
CA GLY A 265 2.48 5.02 3.75
C GLY A 265 3.62 4.23 3.13
N HIS A 266 3.60 3.99 1.82
CA HIS A 266 4.61 3.20 1.11
C HIS A 266 5.01 3.79 -0.25
N ILE A 267 6.20 3.40 -0.71
CA ILE A 267 6.78 3.72 -2.03
C ILE A 267 7.15 5.20 -2.21
N ARG A 268 6.24 6.01 -2.78
CA ARG A 268 6.48 7.41 -3.19
C ARG A 268 5.22 8.22 -2.99
N ILE A 269 5.37 9.55 -3.00
CA ILE A 269 4.23 10.46 -3.07
C ILE A 269 3.44 10.15 -4.35
N GLY A 270 2.15 9.93 -4.19
CA GLY A 270 1.19 9.69 -5.26
C GLY A 270 0.32 10.89 -5.57
N SER A 271 -0.64 10.66 -6.46
CA SER A 271 -1.58 11.63 -6.98
C SER A 271 -2.95 10.97 -7.24
N LYS A 272 -3.94 11.73 -7.70
CA LYS A 272 -5.22 11.17 -8.17
C LYS A 272 -5.06 10.17 -9.32
N VAL A 273 -4.04 10.36 -10.17
CA VAL A 273 -3.75 9.42 -11.27
C VAL A 273 -3.34 8.06 -10.71
N ASP A 274 -2.49 8.06 -9.67
CA ASP A 274 -2.06 6.81 -9.02
C ASP A 274 -3.23 6.08 -8.34
N VAL A 275 -4.19 6.81 -7.76
CA VAL A 275 -5.44 6.24 -7.22
C VAL A 275 -6.30 5.62 -8.33
N GLN A 276 -6.44 6.31 -9.46
CA GLN A 276 -7.18 5.78 -10.63
C GLN A 276 -6.52 4.53 -11.19
N GLU A 277 -5.19 4.51 -11.31
CA GLU A 277 -4.46 3.35 -11.81
C GLU A 277 -4.60 2.14 -10.89
N ASN A 278 -4.47 2.32 -9.57
CA ASN A 278 -4.70 1.26 -8.59
C ASN A 278 -6.15 0.74 -8.66
N LEU A 279 -7.14 1.63 -8.76
CA LEU A 279 -8.54 1.25 -8.85
C LEU A 279 -8.82 0.43 -10.13
N MET A 280 -8.33 0.91 -11.28
CA MET A 280 -8.47 0.19 -12.55
C MET A 280 -7.77 -1.17 -12.50
N TYR A 281 -6.59 -1.25 -11.89
CA TYR A 281 -5.89 -2.52 -11.69
C TYR A 281 -6.73 -3.51 -10.88
N THR A 282 -7.31 -3.09 -9.75
CA THR A 282 -8.15 -3.97 -8.92
C THR A 282 -9.44 -4.38 -9.64
N GLU A 283 -10.09 -3.46 -10.38
CA GLU A 283 -11.29 -3.79 -11.17
C GLU A 283 -11.00 -4.75 -12.34
N ASP A 284 -9.87 -4.58 -13.02
CA ASP A 284 -9.41 -5.50 -14.06
C ASP A 284 -9.05 -6.87 -13.47
N LEU A 285 -8.45 -6.90 -12.28
CA LEU A 285 -8.11 -8.14 -11.59
C LEU A 285 -9.36 -8.98 -11.31
N LEU A 286 -10.44 -8.37 -10.82
CA LEU A 286 -11.70 -9.07 -10.59
C LEU A 286 -12.29 -9.60 -11.91
N GLN A 287 -12.23 -8.83 -12.99
CA GLN A 287 -12.66 -9.28 -14.32
C GLN A 287 -11.80 -10.44 -14.84
N ALA A 288 -10.48 -10.37 -14.68
CA ALA A 288 -9.54 -11.40 -15.07
C ALA A 288 -9.75 -12.70 -14.26
N ALA A 289 -10.02 -12.58 -12.96
CA ALA A 289 -10.36 -13.70 -12.09
C ALA A 289 -11.69 -14.35 -12.50
N GLN A 290 -12.72 -13.56 -12.82
CA GLN A 290 -13.99 -14.09 -13.33
C GLN A 290 -13.81 -14.82 -14.68
N ALA A 291 -13.06 -14.23 -15.60
CA ALA A 291 -12.76 -14.84 -16.89
C ALA A 291 -12.00 -16.16 -16.72
N SER A 292 -11.06 -16.20 -15.79
CA SER A 292 -10.33 -17.40 -15.39
C SER A 292 -11.27 -18.51 -14.92
N ILE A 293 -12.18 -18.22 -13.99
CA ILE A 293 -13.17 -19.18 -13.49
C ILE A 293 -14.02 -19.75 -14.64
N ASN A 294 -14.46 -18.89 -15.56
CA ASN A 294 -15.31 -19.28 -16.68
C ASN A 294 -14.57 -20.06 -17.78
N SER A 295 -13.24 -19.95 -17.85
CA SER A 295 -12.42 -20.57 -18.90
C SER A 295 -12.06 -22.03 -18.66
N LEU A 296 -12.37 -22.56 -17.47
CA LEU A 296 -11.96 -23.90 -17.06
C LEU A 296 -12.73 -24.99 -17.81
N THR A 297 -11.99 -26.00 -18.26
CA THR A 297 -12.54 -27.19 -18.91
C THR A 297 -12.04 -28.46 -18.21
N PRO A 298 -12.85 -29.54 -18.15
CA PRO A 298 -12.40 -30.82 -17.61
C PRO A 298 -11.12 -31.34 -18.29
N GLU A 299 -10.99 -31.17 -19.61
CA GLU A 299 -9.81 -31.57 -20.35
C GLU A 299 -8.58 -30.76 -19.96
N GLY A 300 -8.74 -29.44 -19.78
CA GLY A 300 -7.67 -28.54 -19.33
C GLY A 300 -7.17 -28.91 -17.93
N LEU A 301 -8.09 -29.12 -16.99
CA LEU A 301 -7.75 -29.57 -15.63
C LEU A 301 -7.11 -30.96 -15.62
N GLY A 302 -7.61 -31.87 -16.46
CA GLY A 302 -7.02 -33.18 -16.67
C GLY A 302 -5.55 -33.11 -17.11
N ARG A 303 -5.24 -32.25 -18.10
CA ARG A 303 -3.85 -31.99 -18.54
C ARG A 303 -2.99 -31.38 -17.44
N ALA A 304 -3.54 -30.50 -16.62
CA ALA A 304 -2.85 -29.92 -15.46
C ALA A 304 -2.64 -30.92 -14.31
N GLY A 305 -3.16 -32.15 -14.42
CA GLY A 305 -2.96 -33.20 -13.43
C GLY A 305 -4.04 -33.28 -12.37
N PHE A 306 -5.18 -32.59 -12.52
CA PHE A 306 -6.27 -32.58 -11.53
C PHE A 306 -6.72 -33.99 -11.12
N ASN A 307 -6.75 -34.92 -12.08
CA ASN A 307 -7.19 -36.31 -11.87
C ASN A 307 -6.15 -37.21 -11.19
N LYS A 308 -4.93 -36.71 -10.89
CA LYS A 308 -3.91 -37.53 -10.19
C LYS A 308 -4.39 -37.97 -8.81
N ALA A 309 -5.17 -37.15 -8.10
CA ALA A 309 -5.77 -37.54 -6.82
C ALA A 309 -6.75 -38.72 -6.94
N LEU A 310 -7.27 -38.99 -8.14
CA LEU A 310 -8.20 -40.08 -8.43
C LEU A 310 -7.52 -41.30 -9.07
N ASN A 311 -6.21 -41.22 -9.37
CA ASN A 311 -5.47 -42.31 -10.02
C ASN A 311 -4.75 -43.17 -8.97
N PRO A 312 -5.13 -44.45 -8.77
CA PRO A 312 -4.50 -45.33 -7.77
C PRO A 312 -3.00 -45.58 -7.95
N ARG A 313 -2.43 -45.19 -9.10
CA ARG A 313 -1.00 -45.32 -9.41
C ARG A 313 -0.20 -44.02 -9.22
N ALA A 314 -0.86 -42.91 -8.89
CA ALA A 314 -0.21 -41.63 -8.66
C ALA A 314 0.16 -41.47 -7.18
N ASN A 315 1.23 -40.73 -6.88
CA ASN A 315 1.64 -40.44 -5.50
C ASN A 315 0.59 -39.61 -4.76
N GLU A 316 -0.18 -38.81 -5.51
CA GLU A 316 -1.20 -37.90 -5.01
C GLU A 316 -2.56 -38.59 -4.76
N PHE A 317 -2.67 -39.90 -5.02
CA PHE A 317 -3.91 -40.66 -4.88
C PHE A 317 -4.53 -40.50 -3.47
N GLY A 318 -5.82 -40.16 -3.43
CA GLY A 318 -6.57 -39.93 -2.19
C GLY A 318 -6.40 -38.55 -1.57
N ASN A 319 -5.46 -37.72 -2.06
CA ASN A 319 -5.27 -36.35 -1.59
C ASN A 319 -6.16 -35.36 -2.37
N VAL A 320 -7.40 -35.17 -1.93
CA VAL A 320 -8.34 -34.23 -2.59
C VAL A 320 -7.84 -32.78 -2.63
N TRP A 321 -7.01 -32.36 -1.66
CA TRP A 321 -6.43 -31.02 -1.62
C TRP A 321 -5.45 -30.77 -2.78
N PHE A 322 -4.82 -31.82 -3.31
CA PHE A 322 -3.99 -31.71 -4.49
C PHE A 322 -4.80 -31.24 -5.70
N SER A 323 -6.01 -31.78 -5.91
CA SER A 323 -6.88 -31.35 -7.01
C SER A 323 -7.33 -29.89 -6.85
N PHE A 324 -7.61 -29.45 -5.61
CA PHE A 324 -7.90 -28.05 -5.32
C PHE A 324 -6.70 -27.13 -5.58
N ASP A 325 -5.48 -27.53 -5.20
CA ASP A 325 -4.25 -26.79 -5.49
C ASP A 325 -4.03 -26.65 -7.01
N VAL A 326 -4.20 -27.74 -7.77
CA VAL A 326 -4.14 -27.70 -9.24
C VAL A 326 -5.19 -26.74 -9.81
N LEU A 327 -6.44 -26.85 -9.36
CA LEU A 327 -7.53 -25.96 -9.79
C LEU A 327 -7.17 -24.48 -9.57
N ARG A 328 -6.73 -24.14 -8.35
CA ARG A 328 -6.39 -22.76 -8.00
C ARG A 328 -5.17 -22.25 -8.75
N LYS A 329 -4.13 -23.07 -8.93
CA LYS A 329 -2.96 -22.70 -9.75
C LYS A 329 -3.34 -22.41 -11.19
N VAL A 330 -4.17 -23.26 -11.82
CA VAL A 330 -4.64 -23.02 -13.20
C VAL A 330 -5.43 -21.71 -13.29
N GLN A 331 -6.32 -21.45 -12.33
CA GLN A 331 -7.10 -20.22 -12.28
C GLN A 331 -6.22 -18.97 -12.10
N SER A 332 -5.30 -19.02 -11.13
CA SER A 332 -4.38 -17.90 -10.86
C SER A 332 -3.46 -17.62 -12.03
N GLU A 333 -2.92 -18.64 -12.71
CA GLU A 333 -2.07 -18.43 -13.89
C GLU A 333 -2.86 -17.84 -15.07
N PHE A 334 -4.10 -18.30 -15.31
CA PHE A 334 -4.91 -17.73 -16.39
C PHE A 334 -5.24 -16.25 -16.12
N CYS A 335 -5.67 -15.94 -14.89
CA CYS A 335 -5.91 -14.56 -14.45
C CYS A 335 -4.64 -13.72 -14.58
N PHE A 336 -3.50 -14.25 -14.11
CA PHE A 336 -2.21 -13.57 -14.19
C PHE A 336 -1.82 -13.24 -15.63
N LYS A 337 -1.99 -14.17 -16.57
CA LYS A 337 -1.69 -13.91 -18.00
C LYS A 337 -2.59 -12.83 -18.61
N ILE A 338 -3.84 -12.68 -18.16
CA ILE A 338 -4.69 -11.55 -18.56
C ILE A 338 -4.10 -10.24 -18.01
N MET A 339 -3.80 -10.22 -16.70
CA MET A 339 -3.27 -9.02 -16.04
C MET A 339 -1.91 -8.60 -16.63
N ALA A 340 -1.00 -9.54 -16.83
CA ALA A 340 0.34 -9.28 -17.36
C ALA A 340 0.29 -8.63 -18.75
N ARG A 341 -0.64 -9.03 -19.63
CA ARG A 341 -0.81 -8.41 -20.96
C ARG A 341 -1.15 -6.92 -20.89
N LYS A 342 -1.94 -6.50 -19.91
CA LYS A 342 -2.38 -5.10 -19.77
C LYS A 342 -1.42 -4.28 -18.91
N TRP A 343 -0.91 -4.87 -17.83
CA TRP A 343 -0.25 -4.14 -16.76
C TRP A 343 1.25 -4.40 -16.65
N GLY A 344 1.79 -5.42 -17.32
CA GLY A 344 3.16 -5.92 -17.09
C GLY A 344 4.26 -4.88 -17.22
N CYS A 345 4.16 -3.98 -18.18
CA CYS A 345 5.12 -2.88 -18.36
C CYS A 345 4.65 -1.53 -17.81
N ARG A 346 3.58 -1.52 -17.00
CA ARG A 346 2.94 -0.30 -16.47
C ARG A 346 3.14 -0.11 -14.98
N LEU A 347 3.13 -1.19 -14.20
CA LEU A 347 3.24 -1.16 -12.75
C LEU A 347 4.41 -2.02 -12.27
N GLY A 348 5.20 -1.47 -11.34
CA GLY A 348 6.27 -2.21 -10.68
C GLY A 348 5.74 -3.40 -9.85
N GLY A 349 6.49 -4.50 -9.84
CA GLY A 349 6.22 -5.68 -9.01
C GLY A 349 5.13 -6.63 -9.54
N LEU A 350 4.64 -6.43 -10.76
CA LEU A 350 3.52 -7.21 -11.30
C LEU A 350 3.79 -8.72 -11.34
N ASP A 351 4.94 -9.12 -11.87
CA ASP A 351 5.39 -10.51 -12.03
C ASP A 351 5.57 -11.25 -10.69
N ILE A 352 5.79 -10.48 -9.62
CA ILE A 352 6.02 -10.98 -8.27
C ILE A 352 4.68 -11.15 -7.53
N MET A 353 3.82 -10.12 -7.51
CA MET A 353 2.64 -10.09 -6.63
C MET A 353 1.36 -10.62 -7.29
N THR A 354 1.20 -10.46 -8.60
CA THR A 354 -0.12 -10.56 -9.23
C THR A 354 -0.70 -11.99 -9.25
N ARG A 355 0.14 -13.03 -9.15
CA ARG A 355 -0.37 -14.41 -8.99
C ARG A 355 -1.13 -14.60 -7.69
N GLY A 356 -0.60 -14.00 -6.62
CA GLY A 356 -1.23 -13.98 -5.31
C GLY A 356 -2.51 -13.13 -5.31
N HIS A 357 -2.47 -11.95 -5.94
CA HIS A 357 -3.68 -11.14 -6.19
C HIS A 357 -4.78 -11.91 -6.93
N CYS A 358 -4.40 -12.65 -7.98
CA CYS A 358 -5.34 -13.48 -8.72
C CYS A 358 -5.92 -14.60 -7.86
N PHE A 359 -5.11 -15.21 -6.98
CA PHE A 359 -5.60 -16.18 -6.01
C PHE A 359 -6.63 -15.55 -5.07
N ALA A 360 -6.35 -14.37 -4.49
CA ALA A 360 -7.27 -13.67 -3.61
C ALA A 360 -8.58 -13.30 -4.33
N ALA A 361 -8.49 -12.73 -5.54
CA ALA A 361 -9.64 -12.35 -6.35
C ALA A 361 -10.52 -13.55 -6.76
N VAL A 362 -9.91 -14.67 -7.15
CA VAL A 362 -10.66 -15.90 -7.48
C VAL A 362 -11.41 -16.43 -6.26
N ASN A 363 -10.79 -16.43 -5.08
CA ASN A 363 -11.46 -16.84 -3.85
C ASN A 363 -12.60 -15.88 -3.48
N TYR A 364 -12.37 -14.57 -3.56
CA TYR A 364 -13.38 -13.55 -3.34
C TYR A 364 -14.63 -13.80 -4.19
N ILE A 365 -14.46 -13.95 -5.50
CA ILE A 365 -15.57 -14.22 -6.43
C ILE A 365 -16.25 -15.55 -6.09
N THR A 366 -15.48 -16.63 -5.87
CA THR A 366 -16.08 -17.95 -5.60
C THR A 366 -16.91 -17.98 -4.30
N LEU A 367 -16.62 -17.10 -3.33
CA LEU A 367 -17.27 -17.08 -2.02
C LEU A 367 -18.40 -16.03 -1.92
N GLU A 368 -18.28 -14.89 -2.60
CA GLU A 368 -19.19 -13.75 -2.44
C GLU A 368 -20.14 -13.48 -3.62
N THR A 369 -19.97 -14.17 -4.75
CA THR A 369 -20.86 -14.08 -5.92
C THR A 369 -21.38 -15.45 -6.30
#